data_AF-A0A968VS13-F1
#
_entry.id   AF-A0A968VS13-F1
#
_cell.length_a   1.000
_cell.length_b   1.000
_cell.length_c   1.000
_cell.angle_alpha   90.00
_cell.angle_beta   90.00
_cell.angle_gamma   90.00
#
_symmetry.space_group_name_H-M   'P 1'
#
loop_
_entity.id
_entity.type
_entity.pdbx_description
1 polymer ?
#
loop_
_entity_poly.entity_id
_entity_poly.type
_entity_poly.pdbx_seq_one_letter_code
_entity_poly.pdbx_strand_id
1 'polypeptide(L)'
;MQPCWTQRQRRSTRRSETGDKSKIASARGRIVARAGWCLFQLGRHEQALQQLEESVALLRQYGSLHDLIVPLNYLASIARHTGAGERALSLAREGMQLSETVGDHYGIVINATTLSQIFYVLGRYAEAERYAEQSLQLERKISNRWGSVFNL
;
A
#
# COMPACT_ATOMS: atom_id res chain seq x y z
N MET A 1 -48.02 14.18 -2.96
CA MET A 1 -46.99 13.95 -4.00
C MET A 1 -45.77 14.82 -3.67
N GLN A 2 -44.64 14.25 -3.25
CA GLN A 2 -43.45 15.06 -2.98
C GLN A 2 -42.70 15.39 -4.29
N PRO A 3 -42.24 16.64 -4.48
CA PRO A 3 -41.64 17.08 -5.75
C PRO A 3 -40.27 16.43 -6.00
N CYS A 4 -40.11 15.84 -7.19
CA CYS A 4 -38.94 15.11 -7.71
C CYS A 4 -37.58 15.84 -7.49
N TRP A 5 -37.57 17.17 -7.45
CA TRP A 5 -36.38 17.99 -7.24
C TRP A 5 -35.72 17.80 -5.86
N THR A 6 -36.50 17.49 -4.81
CA THR A 6 -35.96 17.26 -3.45
C THR A 6 -35.15 15.96 -3.35
N GLN A 7 -35.51 14.92 -4.12
CA GLN A 7 -34.74 13.68 -4.18
C GLN A 7 -33.41 13.87 -4.94
N ARG A 8 -33.39 14.73 -5.97
CA ARG A 8 -32.19 15.01 -6.75
C ARG A 8 -31.15 15.82 -5.95
N GLN A 9 -31.60 16.82 -5.19
CA GLN A 9 -30.74 17.60 -4.28
C GLN A 9 -30.22 16.78 -3.09
N ARG A 10 -31.04 15.90 -2.50
CA ARG A 10 -30.58 14.99 -1.42
C ARG A 10 -29.55 13.97 -1.91
N ARG A 11 -29.68 13.49 -3.16
CA ARG A 11 -28.70 12.57 -3.76
C ARG A 11 -27.38 13.28 -4.06
N SER A 12 -27.39 14.53 -4.50
CA SER A 12 -26.15 15.28 -4.77
C SER A 12 -25.40 15.64 -3.49
N THR A 13 -26.09 16.08 -2.43
CA THR A 13 -25.46 16.41 -1.14
C THR A 13 -24.93 15.17 -0.41
N ARG A 14 -25.67 14.05 -0.43
CA ARG A 14 -25.19 12.78 0.14
C ARG A 14 -23.94 12.27 -0.60
N ARG A 15 -23.83 12.51 -1.92
CA ARG A 15 -22.64 12.14 -2.72
C ARG A 15 -21.43 13.02 -2.40
N SER A 16 -21.62 14.33 -2.17
CA SER A 16 -20.53 15.23 -1.77
C SER A 16 -20.04 14.93 -0.34
N GLU A 17 -20.94 14.69 0.62
CA GLU A 17 -20.56 14.33 1.99
C GLU A 17 -19.80 13.01 2.07
N THR A 18 -20.18 12.02 1.24
CA THR A 18 -19.48 10.73 1.19
C THR A 18 -18.09 10.87 0.57
N GLY A 19 -17.95 11.75 -0.43
CA GLY A 19 -16.65 12.07 -1.03
C GLY A 19 -15.69 12.76 -0.06
N ASP A 20 -16.18 13.70 0.75
CA ASP A 20 -15.33 14.37 1.75
C ASP A 20 -14.96 13.44 2.91
N LYS A 21 -15.88 12.59 3.37
CA LYS A 21 -15.57 11.55 4.36
C LYS A 21 -14.52 10.56 3.85
N SER A 22 -14.61 10.17 2.57
CA SER A 22 -13.63 9.30 1.93
C SER A 22 -12.23 9.94 1.94
N LYS A 23 -12.10 11.21 1.49
CA LYS A 23 -10.80 11.91 1.50
C LYS A 23 -10.19 12.03 2.90
N ILE A 24 -11.01 12.36 3.91
CA ILE A 24 -10.56 12.44 5.31
C ILE A 24 -10.09 11.07 5.80
N ALA A 25 -10.84 10.01 5.49
CA ALA A 25 -10.47 8.65 5.85
C ALA A 25 -9.16 8.21 5.16
N SER A 26 -8.97 8.53 3.87
CA SER A 26 -7.73 8.26 3.14
C SER A 26 -6.53 8.98 3.76
N ALA A 27 -6.69 10.27 4.09
CA ALA A 27 -5.65 11.04 4.76
C ALA A 27 -5.31 10.46 6.14
N ARG A 28 -6.32 10.13 6.94
CA ARG A 28 -6.14 9.48 8.25
C ARG A 28 -5.42 8.15 8.10
N GLY A 29 -5.85 7.30 7.17
CA GLY A 29 -5.25 5.98 6.92
C GLY A 29 -3.75 6.09 6.63
N ARG A 30 -3.34 7.03 5.76
CA ARG A 30 -1.92 7.29 5.47
C ARG A 30 -1.12 7.76 6.68
N ILE A 31 -1.71 8.62 7.52
CA ILE A 31 -1.03 9.14 8.72
C ILE A 31 -0.86 8.02 9.75
N VAL A 32 -1.92 7.26 10.00
CA VAL A 32 -1.90 6.11 10.90
C VAL A 32 -0.88 5.06 10.44
N ALA A 33 -0.78 4.81 9.13
CA ALA A 33 0.22 3.89 8.59
C ALA A 33 1.65 4.35 8.89
N ARG A 34 1.95 5.64 8.69
CA ARG A 34 3.27 6.20 8.99
C ARG A 34 3.57 6.18 10.48
N ALA A 35 2.58 6.51 11.32
CA ALA A 35 2.72 6.42 12.77
C ALA A 35 2.99 4.98 13.23
N GLY A 36 2.28 4.01 12.67
CA GLY A 36 2.53 2.58 12.89
C GLY A 36 3.95 2.16 12.51
N TRP A 37 4.45 2.63 11.37
CA TRP A 37 5.85 2.39 10.98
C TRP A 37 6.86 3.00 11.97
N CYS A 38 6.65 4.25 12.41
CA CYS A 38 7.49 4.87 13.43
C CYS A 38 7.48 4.08 14.75
N LEU A 39 6.31 3.59 15.18
CA LEU A 39 6.19 2.75 16.37
C LEU A 39 6.99 1.46 16.25
N PHE A 40 7.00 0.83 15.08
CA PHE A 40 7.80 -0.37 14.82
C PHE A 40 9.30 -0.07 14.95
N GLN A 41 9.77 1.06 14.38
CA GLN A 41 11.16 1.49 14.50
C GLN A 41 11.57 1.79 15.94
N LEU A 42 10.62 2.19 16.79
CA LEU A 42 10.82 2.40 18.23
C LEU A 42 10.70 1.11 19.07
N GLY A 43 10.57 -0.06 18.44
CA GLY A 43 10.44 -1.35 19.13
C GLY A 43 9.04 -1.63 19.70
N ARG A 44 8.04 -0.77 19.43
CA ARG A 44 6.66 -0.92 19.91
C ARG A 44 5.85 -1.77 18.92
N HIS A 45 6.27 -3.03 18.74
CA HIS A 45 5.80 -3.91 17.67
C HIS A 45 4.29 -4.19 17.68
N GLU A 46 3.70 -4.47 18.84
CA GLU A 46 2.26 -4.78 18.96
C GLU A 46 1.38 -3.59 18.55
N GLN A 47 1.74 -2.40 19.04
CA GLN A 47 1.00 -1.18 18.70
C GLN A 47 1.17 -0.80 17.23
N ALA A 48 2.36 -1.03 16.68
CA ALA A 48 2.61 -0.82 15.26
C ALA A 48 1.70 -1.69 14.39
N LEU A 49 1.58 -2.98 14.72
CA LEU A 49 0.68 -3.92 14.03
C LEU A 49 -0.78 -3.46 14.13
N GLN A 50 -1.25 -3.11 15.33
CA GLN A 50 -2.62 -2.64 15.53
C GLN A 50 -2.93 -1.39 14.70
N GLN A 51 -2.04 -0.39 14.71
CA GLN A 51 -2.22 0.84 13.94
C GLN A 51 -2.21 0.57 12.43
N LEU A 52 -1.31 -0.29 11.96
CA LEU A 52 -1.23 -0.64 10.54
C LEU A 52 -2.47 -1.44 10.07
N GLU A 53 -2.97 -2.36 10.87
CA GLU A 53 -4.20 -3.09 10.56
C GLU A 53 -5.43 -2.17 10.57
N GLU A 54 -5.52 -1.23 11.50
CA GLU A 54 -6.55 -0.18 11.51
C GLU A 54 -6.48 0.67 10.24
N SER A 55 -5.28 1.07 9.82
CA SER A 55 -5.05 1.82 8.58
C SER A 55 -5.57 1.05 7.35
N VAL A 56 -5.21 -0.24 7.22
CA VAL A 56 -5.68 -1.10 6.12
C VAL A 56 -7.20 -1.22 6.14
N ALA A 57 -7.80 -1.47 7.31
CA ALA A 57 -9.25 -1.61 7.43
C ALA A 57 -9.98 -0.32 7.00
N LEU A 58 -9.50 0.84 7.45
CA LEU A 58 -10.05 2.14 7.08
C LEU A 58 -9.92 2.38 5.58
N LEU A 59 -8.76 2.14 4.99
CA LEU A 59 -8.52 2.41 3.57
C LEU A 59 -9.31 1.46 2.66
N ARG A 60 -9.50 0.19 3.06
CA ARG A 60 -10.39 -0.76 2.37
C ARG A 60 -11.84 -0.32 2.43
N GLN A 61 -12.31 0.10 3.61
CA GLN A 61 -13.70 0.54 3.80
C GLN A 61 -14.08 1.70 2.86
N TYR A 62 -13.15 2.61 2.59
CA TYR A 62 -13.38 3.79 1.75
C TYR A 62 -12.83 3.64 0.32
N GLY A 63 -12.40 2.45 -0.09
CA GLY A 63 -11.97 2.15 -1.47
C GLY A 63 -10.71 2.90 -1.92
N SER A 64 -9.84 3.28 -0.98
CA SER A 64 -8.61 4.05 -1.27
C SER A 64 -7.47 3.12 -1.71
N LEU A 65 -7.61 2.52 -2.90
CA LEU A 65 -6.73 1.48 -3.41
C LEU A 65 -5.25 1.89 -3.46
N HIS A 66 -4.95 3.08 -3.96
CA HIS A 66 -3.56 3.55 -4.03
C HIS A 66 -2.94 3.70 -2.62
N ASP A 67 -3.71 4.18 -1.65
CA ASP A 67 -3.21 4.46 -0.30
C ASP A 67 -3.00 3.18 0.54
N LEU A 68 -3.56 2.04 0.12
CA LEU A 68 -3.39 0.73 0.75
C LEU A 68 -2.00 0.13 0.52
N ILE A 69 -1.29 0.51 -0.54
CA ILE A 69 -0.01 -0.09 -0.94
C ILE A 69 1.03 0.06 0.19
N VAL A 70 1.17 1.26 0.74
CA VAL A 70 2.15 1.57 1.79
C VAL A 70 1.93 0.77 3.08
N PRO A 71 0.73 0.77 3.70
CA PRO A 71 0.51 -0.01 4.92
C PRO A 71 0.62 -1.53 4.70
N LEU A 72 0.24 -2.05 3.52
CA LEU A 72 0.46 -3.47 3.19
C LEU A 72 1.96 -3.81 3.16
N ASN A 73 2.78 -2.95 2.56
CA ASN A 73 4.24 -3.11 2.54
C ASN A 73 4.85 -3.08 3.95
N TYR A 74 4.38 -2.17 4.80
CA TYR A 74 4.82 -2.12 6.20
C TYR A 74 4.43 -3.39 6.96
N LEU A 75 3.18 -3.86 6.85
CA LEU A 75 2.77 -5.12 7.48
C LEU A 75 3.58 -6.31 6.96
N ALA A 76 3.85 -6.38 5.65
CA ALA A 76 4.67 -7.44 5.07
C ALA A 76 6.10 -7.42 5.62
N SER A 77 6.70 -6.23 5.71
CA SER A 77 8.02 -6.05 6.30
C SER A 77 8.05 -6.47 7.77
N ILE A 78 7.07 -6.06 8.57
CA ILE A 78 6.98 -6.45 9.99
C ILE A 78 6.81 -7.96 10.12
N ALA A 79 5.88 -8.57 9.35
CA ALA A 79 5.66 -10.01 9.34
C ALA A 79 6.93 -10.79 8.95
N ARG A 80 7.73 -10.27 8.02
CA ARG A 80 9.05 -10.84 7.67
C ARG A 80 9.99 -10.80 8.88
N HIS A 81 10.08 -9.66 9.58
CA HIS A 81 10.98 -9.51 10.74
C HIS A 81 10.56 -10.38 11.93
N THR A 82 9.27 -10.65 12.10
CA THR A 82 8.76 -11.48 13.22
C THR A 82 8.70 -12.97 12.88
N GLY A 83 9.21 -13.40 11.72
CA GLY A 83 9.24 -14.81 11.31
C GLY A 83 7.93 -15.33 10.73
N ALA A 84 6.91 -14.49 10.55
CA ALA A 84 5.64 -14.84 9.93
C ALA A 84 5.72 -14.80 8.38
N GLY A 85 6.60 -15.63 7.80
CA GLY A 85 6.96 -15.57 6.38
C GLY A 85 5.80 -15.76 5.41
N GLU A 86 4.88 -16.71 5.65
CA GLU A 86 3.69 -16.91 4.79
C GLU A 86 2.73 -15.71 4.83
N ARG A 87 2.53 -15.12 6.01
CA ARG A 87 1.75 -13.89 6.17
C ARG A 87 2.42 -12.73 5.42
N ALA A 88 3.73 -12.62 5.51
CA ALA A 88 4.50 -11.61 4.77
C ALA A 88 4.33 -11.77 3.25
N LEU A 89 4.40 -13.00 2.73
CA LEU A 89 4.16 -13.29 1.32
C LEU A 89 2.76 -12.88 0.87
N SER A 90 1.74 -13.22 1.66
CA SER A 90 0.35 -12.84 1.35
C SER A 90 0.19 -11.33 1.24
N LEU A 91 0.73 -10.58 2.21
CA LEU A 91 0.64 -9.13 2.27
C LEU A 91 1.39 -8.46 1.10
N ALA A 92 2.61 -8.92 0.80
CA ALA A 92 3.41 -8.37 -0.29
C ALA A 92 2.83 -8.72 -1.68
N ARG A 93 2.20 -9.89 -1.84
CA ARG A 93 1.47 -10.23 -3.08
C ARG A 93 0.22 -9.38 -3.27
N GLU A 94 -0.52 -9.12 -2.19
CA GLU A 94 -1.67 -8.20 -2.24
C GLU A 94 -1.21 -6.80 -2.65
N GLY A 95 -0.15 -6.28 -2.03
CA GLY A 95 0.44 -4.99 -2.38
C GLY A 95 0.90 -4.94 -3.84
N MET A 96 1.55 -5.99 -4.33
CA MET A 96 1.98 -6.10 -5.74
C MET A 96 0.79 -6.01 -6.70
N GLN A 97 -0.22 -6.86 -6.50
CA GLN A 97 -1.42 -6.88 -7.35
C GLN A 97 -2.13 -5.51 -7.35
N LEU A 98 -2.14 -4.85 -6.20
CA LEU A 98 -2.75 -3.53 -6.07
C LEU A 98 -1.97 -2.45 -6.82
N SER A 99 -0.64 -2.44 -6.68
CA SER A 99 0.24 -1.54 -7.43
C SER A 99 0.13 -1.74 -8.93
N GLU A 100 0.03 -2.98 -9.40
CA GLU A 100 -0.23 -3.30 -10.82
C GLU A 100 -1.60 -2.78 -11.28
N THR A 101 -2.63 -2.98 -10.46
CA THR A 101 -4.01 -2.54 -10.77
C THR A 101 -4.12 -1.03 -10.90
N VAL A 102 -3.43 -0.26 -10.06
CA VAL A 102 -3.47 1.21 -10.09
C VAL A 102 -2.37 1.84 -10.96
N GLY A 103 -1.48 1.03 -11.53
CA GLY A 103 -0.35 1.51 -12.34
C GLY A 103 0.74 2.24 -11.53
N ASP A 104 0.87 1.95 -10.23
CA ASP A 104 1.91 2.53 -9.37
C ASP A 104 3.24 1.79 -9.56
N HIS A 105 4.08 2.34 -10.44
CA HIS A 105 5.38 1.77 -10.78
C HIS A 105 6.35 1.75 -9.59
N TYR A 106 6.25 2.72 -8.67
CA TYR A 106 7.06 2.75 -7.45
C TYR A 106 6.59 1.66 -6.48
N GLY A 107 5.28 1.51 -6.34
CA GLY A 107 4.67 0.41 -5.58
C GLY A 107 5.11 -0.96 -6.08
N ILE A 108 5.14 -1.19 -7.40
CA ILE A 108 5.60 -2.47 -7.98
C ILE A 108 7.07 -2.76 -7.59
N VAL A 109 7.96 -1.77 -7.69
CA VAL A 109 9.38 -1.91 -7.31
C VAL A 109 9.52 -2.27 -5.82
N ILE A 110 8.83 -1.54 -4.95
CA ILE A 110 8.90 -1.76 -3.49
C ILE A 110 8.37 -3.15 -3.13
N ASN A 111 7.26 -3.57 -3.74
CA ASN A 111 6.69 -4.90 -3.53
C ASN A 111 7.60 -6.01 -4.05
N ALA A 112 8.22 -5.83 -5.24
CA ALA A 112 9.18 -6.78 -5.80
C ALA A 112 10.39 -6.97 -4.87
N THR A 113 10.96 -5.85 -4.37
CA THR A 113 12.05 -5.87 -3.39
C THR A 113 11.63 -6.59 -2.11
N THR A 114 10.43 -6.30 -1.60
CA THR A 114 9.91 -6.92 -0.38
C THR A 114 9.72 -8.42 -0.55
N LEU A 115 9.15 -8.87 -1.68
CA LEU A 115 8.99 -10.29 -2.02
C LEU A 115 10.35 -10.99 -2.11
N SER A 116 11.33 -10.37 -2.78
CA SER A 116 12.69 -10.91 -2.87
C SER A 116 13.28 -11.18 -1.48
N GLN A 117 13.20 -10.20 -0.57
CA GLN A 117 13.67 -10.35 0.80
C GLN A 117 12.93 -11.44 1.58
N ILE A 118 11.61 -11.57 1.40
CA ILE A 118 10.82 -12.61 2.06
C ILE A 118 11.24 -13.99 1.56
N PHE A 119 11.36 -14.18 0.24
CA PHE A 119 11.81 -15.46 -0.33
C PHE A 119 13.22 -15.84 0.11
N TYR A 120 14.11 -14.84 0.23
CA TYR A 120 15.47 -15.07 0.74
C TYR A 120 15.45 -15.62 2.18
N VAL A 121 14.66 -15.00 3.08
CA VAL A 121 14.52 -15.46 4.47
C VAL A 121 13.88 -16.85 4.56
N LEU A 122 13.01 -17.20 3.61
CA LEU A 122 12.39 -18.52 3.51
C LEU A 122 13.30 -19.60 2.85
N GLY A 123 14.52 -19.26 2.44
CA GLY A 123 15.44 -20.18 1.75
C GLY A 123 15.07 -20.47 0.29
N ARG A 124 14.13 -19.72 -0.28
CA ARG A 124 13.65 -19.87 -1.66
C ARG A 124 14.44 -18.97 -2.60
N TYR A 125 15.74 -19.24 -2.72
CA TYR A 125 16.70 -18.34 -3.36
C TYR A 125 16.42 -18.04 -4.84
N ALA A 126 15.98 -19.04 -5.62
CA ALA A 126 15.67 -18.83 -7.05
C ALA A 126 14.51 -17.83 -7.25
N GLU A 127 13.51 -17.86 -6.37
CA GLU A 127 12.42 -16.88 -6.42
C GLU A 127 12.88 -15.50 -5.93
N ALA A 128 13.74 -15.46 -4.91
CA ALA A 128 14.32 -14.23 -4.42
C ALA A 128 15.12 -13.50 -5.51
N GLU A 129 15.95 -14.23 -6.26
CA GLU A 129 16.73 -13.72 -7.38
C GLU A 129 15.82 -13.18 -8.49
N ARG A 130 14.81 -13.94 -8.91
CA ARG A 130 13.85 -13.50 -9.93
C ARG A 130 13.18 -12.18 -9.58
N TYR A 131 12.74 -12.03 -8.33
CA TYR A 131 12.10 -10.78 -7.88
C TYR A 131 13.10 -9.63 -7.71
N ALA A 132 14.35 -9.91 -7.32
CA ALA A 132 15.41 -8.90 -7.26
C ALA A 132 15.75 -8.36 -8.67
N GLU A 133 15.90 -9.25 -9.65
CA GLU A 133 16.14 -8.87 -11.04
C GLU A 133 15.00 -8.06 -11.61
N GLN A 134 13.75 -8.48 -11.37
CA GLN A 134 12.56 -7.73 -11.79
C GLN A 134 12.56 -6.32 -11.20
N SER A 135 12.83 -6.18 -9.90
CA SER A 135 12.90 -4.87 -9.23
C SER A 135 13.98 -3.97 -9.85
N LEU A 136 15.18 -4.50 -10.04
CA LEU A 136 16.31 -3.76 -10.61
C LEU A 136 16.04 -3.30 -12.05
N GLN A 137 15.43 -4.16 -12.88
CA GLN A 137 15.07 -3.79 -14.25
C GLN A 137 14.02 -2.67 -14.28
N LEU A 138 13.04 -2.70 -13.38
CA LEU A 138 12.02 -1.67 -13.28
C LEU A 138 12.60 -0.35 -12.77
N GLU A 139 13.45 -0.38 -11.75
CA GLU A 139 14.17 0.80 -11.25
C GLU A 139 14.98 1.48 -12.35
N ARG A 140 15.73 0.70 -13.15
CA ARG A 140 16.50 1.24 -14.28
C ARG A 140 15.60 1.90 -15.32
N LYS A 141 14.46 1.29 -15.65
CA LYS A 141 13.48 1.89 -16.59
C LYS A 141 12.92 3.21 -16.07
N ILE A 142 12.58 3.26 -14.78
CA ILE A 142 12.08 4.48 -14.14
C ILE A 142 13.19 5.55 -14.12
N SER A 143 14.38 5.22 -13.62
CA SER A 143 15.51 6.13 -13.52
C SER A 143 15.94 6.69 -14.87
N ASN A 144 16.00 5.87 -15.93
CA ASN A 144 16.35 6.34 -17.27
C ASN A 144 15.30 7.30 -17.84
N ARG A 145 14.01 7.07 -17.56
CA ARG A 145 12.93 7.97 -17.98
C ARG A 145 13.01 9.33 -17.28
N TRP A 146 13.36 9.37 -15.99
CA TRP A 146 13.59 10.63 -15.29
C TRP A 146 14.89 11.31 -15.72
N GLY A 147 15.96 10.53 -15.94
CA GLY A 147 17.24 11.03 -16.45
C GLY A 147 17.14 11.64 -17.86
N SER A 148 16.21 11.17 -18.70
CA SER A 148 15.91 11.81 -19.98
C SER A 148 15.08 13.10 -19.86
N VAL A 149 14.32 13.28 -18.78
CA VAL A 149 13.49 14.49 -18.56
C VAL A 149 14.31 15.63 -17.97
N PHE A 150 15.35 15.34 -17.19
CA PHE A 150 16.23 16.34 -16.57
C PHE A 150 17.51 16.66 -17.38
N ASN A 151 17.71 16.05 -18.55
CA ASN A 151 18.81 16.39 -19.49
C ASN A 151 18.39 17.44 -20.54
N LEU A 152 17.72 18.50 -20.11
CA LEU A 152 17.45 19.73 -20.88
C LEU A 152 18.14 20.91 -20.19
#